data_AF-A0A3A4UW67-F1
#
_entry.id   AF-A0A3A4UW67-F1
#
_cell.length_a   1.000
_cell.length_b   1.000
_cell.length_c   1.000
_cell.angle_alpha   90.00
_cell.angle_beta   90.00
_cell.angle_gamma   90.00
#
_symmetry.space_group_name_H-M   'P 1'
#
loop_
_entity.id
_entity.type
_entity.pdbx_description
1 polymer ?
#
loop_
_entity_poly.entity_id
_entity_poly.type
_entity_poly.pdbx_seq_one_letter_code
_entity_poly.pdbx_strand_id
1 'polypeptide(L)'
;MQSIKQKNDQFKGMTKKEKAVAVAKDVLKHLRSLKFTGCASYCEGDGLNISKDENVQPHISKLVKNCEVCALGGMFLSYIRLFDNVKYEKIIEPKYYEENEYQIHVDRDYIIDKFKGIFDRDVLDCIEDAYEGGWDEFYPDPRDRIKAIMKNIVKNNGRFIDDLDNVEEDEVW
;
A
#
# COMPACT_ATOMS: atom_id res chain seq x y z
N MET A 1 14.29 18.23 6.07
CA MET A 1 13.31 17.35 5.38
C MET A 1 13.30 17.71 3.91
N GLN A 2 13.32 16.73 3.00
CA GLN A 2 13.12 16.99 1.57
C GLN A 2 11.73 17.58 1.32
N SER A 3 11.62 18.50 0.36
CA SER A 3 10.32 19.01 -0.08
C SER A 3 9.54 17.92 -0.83
N ILE A 4 8.22 18.06 -0.85
CA ILE A 4 7.32 17.18 -1.62
C ILE A 4 7.76 17.11 -3.10
N LYS A 5 8.08 18.26 -3.68
CA LYS A 5 8.57 18.36 -5.05
C LYS A 5 9.84 17.52 -5.27
N GLN A 6 10.80 17.61 -4.35
CA GLN A 6 12.05 16.85 -4.43
C GLN A 6 11.80 15.33 -4.38
N LYS A 7 10.91 14.87 -3.49
CA LYS A 7 10.53 13.45 -3.41
C LYS A 7 9.87 12.97 -4.71
N ASN A 8 8.97 13.77 -5.26
CA ASN A 8 8.29 13.46 -6.51
C ASN A 8 9.24 13.44 -7.71
N ASP A 9 10.20 14.36 -7.77
CA ASP A 9 11.21 14.40 -8.83
C ASP A 9 12.18 13.21 -8.71
N GLN A 10 12.59 12.85 -7.49
CA GLN A 10 13.39 11.64 -7.24
C GLN A 10 12.63 10.38 -7.70
N PHE A 11 11.35 10.28 -7.37
CA PHE A 11 10.51 9.17 -7.80
C PHE A 11 10.34 9.08 -9.31
N LYS A 12 10.15 10.20 -10.01
CA LYS A 12 10.04 10.22 -11.48
C LYS A 12 11.30 9.66 -12.13
N GLY A 13 12.47 9.91 -11.55
CA GLY A 13 13.75 9.39 -12.02
C GLY A 13 13.99 7.90 -11.73
N MET A 14 13.22 7.28 -10.82
CA MET A 14 13.38 5.86 -10.49
C MET A 14 12.84 4.95 -11.60
N THR A 15 13.58 3.87 -11.86
CA THR A 15 13.12 2.73 -12.65
C THR A 15 11.94 2.03 -11.98
N LYS A 16 11.20 1.23 -12.76
CA LYS A 16 10.07 0.42 -12.25
C LYS A 16 10.48 -0.43 -11.03
N LYS A 17 11.64 -1.08 -11.11
CA LYS A 17 12.20 -1.92 -10.04
C LYS A 17 12.56 -1.13 -8.78
N GLU A 18 13.21 0.03 -8.93
CA GLU A 18 13.55 0.89 -7.79
C GLU A 18 12.31 1.41 -7.08
N LYS A 19 11.25 1.75 -7.83
CA LYS A 19 9.96 2.15 -7.25
C LYS A 19 9.33 1.02 -6.45
N ALA A 20 9.34 -0.20 -6.99
CA ALA A 20 8.81 -1.38 -6.30
C ALA A 20 9.56 -1.63 -4.98
N VAL A 21 10.89 -1.59 -5.00
CA VAL A 21 11.72 -1.72 -3.80
C VAL A 21 11.46 -0.59 -2.80
N ALA A 22 11.30 0.65 -3.27
CA ALA A 22 11.03 1.80 -2.41
C ALA A 22 9.68 1.66 -1.68
N VAL A 23 8.62 1.25 -2.39
CA VAL A 23 7.31 0.95 -1.80
C VAL A 23 7.44 -0.18 -0.78
N ALA A 24 8.06 -1.30 -1.13
CA ALA A 24 8.19 -2.46 -0.23
C ALA A 24 8.97 -2.12 1.05
N LYS A 25 10.06 -1.35 0.95
CA LYS A 25 10.82 -0.88 2.11
C LYS A 25 10.00 0.08 2.98
N ASP A 26 9.18 0.94 2.39
CA ASP A 26 8.32 1.85 3.17
C ASP A 26 7.20 1.09 3.90
N VAL A 27 6.62 0.05 3.27
CA VAL A 27 5.65 -0.82 3.93
C VAL A 27 6.29 -1.50 5.14
N LEU A 28 7.47 -2.13 4.96
CA LEU A 28 8.20 -2.78 6.06
C LEU A 28 8.52 -1.80 7.21
N LYS A 29 8.93 -0.56 6.88
CA LYS A 29 9.20 0.48 7.86
C LYS A 29 7.97 0.86 8.69
N HIS A 30 6.79 0.86 8.08
CA HIS A 30 5.53 1.29 8.72
C HIS A 30 4.64 0.13 9.14
N LEU A 31 5.09 -1.11 9.01
CA LEU A 31 4.33 -2.33 9.26
C LEU A 31 3.59 -2.32 10.61
N ARG A 32 4.24 -1.81 11.66
CA ARG A 32 3.66 -1.75 13.01
C ARG A 32 2.52 -0.73 13.15
N SER A 33 2.52 0.31 12.32
CA SER A 33 1.50 1.35 12.33
C SER A 33 0.28 1.02 11.48
N LEU A 34 0.40 0.08 10.55
CA LEU A 34 -0.68 -0.36 9.67
C LEU A 34 -1.56 -1.40 10.36
N LYS A 35 -2.88 -1.29 10.15
CA LYS A 35 -3.87 -2.27 10.58
C LYS A 35 -4.22 -3.15 9.38
N PHE A 36 -3.66 -4.36 9.35
CA PHE A 36 -3.89 -5.28 8.26
C PHE A 36 -5.18 -6.08 8.54
N THR A 37 -6.09 -6.10 7.57
CA THR A 37 -7.29 -6.96 7.58
C THR A 37 -7.04 -8.20 6.72
N GLY A 38 -7.66 -9.33 7.06
CA GLY A 38 -7.52 -10.58 6.32
C GLY A 38 -8.22 -10.58 4.96
N CYS A 39 -9.26 -9.76 4.77
CA CYS A 39 -10.01 -9.68 3.51
C CYS A 39 -10.92 -8.44 3.45
N ALA A 40 -11.45 -8.18 2.24
CA ALA A 40 -12.62 -7.34 1.89
C ALA A 40 -12.40 -5.88 1.46
N SER A 41 -11.31 -5.21 1.83
CA SER A 41 -11.08 -3.84 1.35
C SER A 41 -9.61 -3.44 1.24
N TYR A 42 -9.30 -2.63 0.22
CA TYR A 42 -7.95 -2.12 -0.01
C TYR A 42 -7.58 -1.07 1.03
N CYS A 43 -8.44 -0.07 1.23
CA CYS A 43 -8.30 0.93 2.27
C CYS A 43 -9.71 1.30 2.73
N GLU A 44 -10.04 0.97 3.96
CA GLU A 44 -11.36 1.25 4.53
C GLU A 44 -11.22 1.88 5.91
N GLY A 45 -12.06 2.86 6.23
CA GLY A 45 -12.00 3.53 7.54
C GLY A 45 -12.77 4.83 7.61
N ASP A 46 -12.67 5.50 8.76
CA ASP A 46 -13.32 6.80 8.97
C ASP A 46 -12.69 7.91 8.14
N GLY A 47 -13.53 8.68 7.46
CA GLY A 47 -13.11 9.88 6.75
C GLY A 47 -12.38 10.88 7.65
N LEU A 48 -11.49 11.63 7.03
CA LEU A 48 -10.81 12.79 7.58
C LEU A 48 -11.65 14.06 7.38
N ASN A 49 -11.62 14.95 8.37
CA ASN A 49 -12.15 16.30 8.24
C ASN A 49 -11.13 17.22 7.55
N ILE A 50 -11.00 17.07 6.22
CA ILE A 50 -10.11 17.86 5.35
C ILE A 50 -10.84 18.20 4.04
N SER A 51 -10.33 19.16 3.27
CA SER A 51 -10.96 19.53 1.99
C SER A 51 -10.83 18.41 0.97
N LYS A 52 -11.87 18.23 0.14
CA LYS A 52 -11.91 17.19 -0.92
C LYS A 52 -10.78 17.36 -1.96
N ASP A 53 -10.40 18.59 -2.25
CA ASP A 53 -9.33 18.94 -3.20
C ASP A 53 -7.93 18.94 -2.57
N GLU A 54 -7.83 18.62 -1.28
CA GLU A 54 -6.55 18.58 -0.57
C GLU A 54 -5.75 17.32 -0.93
N ASN A 55 -4.42 17.42 -0.92
CA ASN A 55 -3.55 16.26 -1.02
C ASN A 55 -3.59 15.47 0.29
N VAL A 56 -3.60 14.14 0.18
CA VAL A 56 -3.72 13.27 1.36
C VAL A 56 -2.38 13.06 2.07
N GLN A 57 -1.24 13.24 1.38
CA GLN A 57 0.08 12.97 1.95
C GLN A 57 0.36 13.68 3.29
N PRO A 58 0.04 14.98 3.49
CA PRO A 58 0.22 15.65 4.78
C PRO A 58 -0.59 15.01 5.93
N HIS A 59 -1.65 14.27 5.60
CA HIS A 59 -2.56 13.64 6.55
C HIS A 59 -2.36 12.12 6.66
N ILE A 60 -1.30 11.57 6.06
CA ILE A 60 -1.07 10.12 6.00
C ILE A 60 -1.06 9.46 7.39
N SER A 61 -0.56 10.15 8.42
CA SER A 61 -0.58 9.62 9.79
C SER A 61 -1.98 9.48 10.37
N LYS A 62 -2.91 10.39 10.01
CA LYS A 62 -4.32 10.28 10.38
C LYS A 62 -5.00 9.17 9.59
N LEU A 63 -4.72 9.09 8.28
CA LEU A 63 -5.24 8.06 7.40
C LEU A 63 -4.87 6.65 7.91
N VAL A 64 -3.59 6.40 8.19
CA VAL A 64 -3.09 5.12 8.74
C VAL A 64 -3.76 4.75 10.07
N LYS A 65 -4.06 5.72 10.94
CA LYS A 65 -4.70 5.46 12.23
C LYS A 65 -6.15 5.01 12.07
N ASN A 66 -6.84 5.51 11.06
CA ASN A 66 -8.27 5.29 10.85
C ASN A 66 -8.58 4.18 9.84
N CYS A 67 -7.57 3.66 9.15
CA CYS A 67 -7.75 2.78 8.02
C CYS A 67 -7.25 1.36 8.30
N GLU A 68 -8.03 0.37 7.86
CA GLU A 68 -7.63 -1.02 7.70
C GLU A 68 -7.31 -1.30 6.24
N VAL A 69 -6.33 -2.17 6.01
CA VAL A 69 -5.77 -2.41 4.67
C VAL A 69 -5.47 -3.88 4.41
N CYS A 70 -5.62 -4.30 3.15
CA CYS A 70 -4.99 -5.51 2.62
C CYS A 70 -3.52 -5.24 2.21
N ALA A 71 -2.91 -6.15 1.43
CA ALA A 71 -1.57 -5.95 0.89
C ALA A 71 -1.46 -4.72 -0.02
N LEU A 72 -2.28 -4.63 -1.06
CA LEU A 72 -2.30 -3.49 -1.99
C LEU A 72 -2.66 -2.19 -1.30
N GLY A 73 -3.53 -2.26 -0.29
CA GLY A 73 -3.82 -1.16 0.62
C GLY A 73 -2.60 -0.60 1.33
N GLY A 74 -1.85 -1.48 2.01
CA GLY A 74 -0.61 -1.12 2.68
C GLY A 74 0.40 -0.51 1.72
N MET A 75 0.55 -1.11 0.53
CA MET A 75 1.39 -0.57 -0.54
C MET A 75 0.90 0.81 -1.01
N PHE A 76 -0.41 1.02 -1.12
CA PHE A 76 -1.00 2.29 -1.55
C PHE A 76 -0.78 3.40 -0.51
N LEU A 77 -0.88 3.11 0.78
CA LEU A 77 -0.53 4.05 1.84
C LEU A 77 0.96 4.44 1.80
N SER A 78 1.84 3.48 1.49
CA SER A 78 3.26 3.77 1.23
C SER A 78 3.47 4.59 -0.04
N TYR A 79 2.73 4.31 -1.10
CA TYR A 79 2.73 5.14 -2.31
C TYR A 79 2.38 6.59 -2.00
N ILE A 80 1.29 6.85 -1.26
CA ILE A 80 0.89 8.21 -0.84
C ILE A 80 2.02 8.90 -0.06
N ARG A 81 2.65 8.18 0.88
CA ARG A 81 3.72 8.73 1.73
C ARG A 81 4.96 9.14 0.94
N LEU A 82 5.28 8.37 -0.10
CA LEU A 82 6.48 8.58 -0.89
C LEU A 82 6.25 9.57 -2.05
N PHE A 83 5.09 9.49 -2.71
CA PHE A 83 4.86 10.05 -4.05
C PHE A 83 3.56 10.87 -4.08
N ASP A 84 3.63 12.12 -3.58
CA ASP A 84 2.47 12.99 -3.37
C ASP A 84 1.73 13.31 -4.67
N ASN A 85 0.57 12.68 -4.86
CA ASN A 85 -0.35 13.03 -5.95
C ASN A 85 -1.75 12.42 -5.78
N VAL A 86 -2.19 12.20 -4.54
CA VAL A 86 -3.51 11.63 -4.26
C VAL A 86 -4.36 12.70 -3.59
N LYS A 87 -5.43 13.08 -4.28
CA LYS A 87 -6.45 14.00 -3.78
C LYS A 87 -7.44 13.25 -2.89
N TYR A 88 -7.92 13.91 -1.86
CA TYR A 88 -8.80 13.29 -0.88
C TYR A 88 -10.12 12.79 -1.49
N GLU A 89 -10.69 13.53 -2.44
CA GLU A 89 -11.86 13.12 -3.23
C GLU A 89 -11.73 11.79 -3.97
N LYS A 90 -10.49 11.29 -4.20
CA LYS A 90 -10.24 10.04 -4.91
C LYS A 90 -10.23 8.81 -4.02
N ILE A 91 -10.27 9.01 -2.70
CA ILE A 91 -10.16 7.93 -1.72
C ILE A 91 -11.30 7.97 -0.69
N ILE A 92 -12.38 8.68 -1.00
CA ILE A 92 -13.55 8.78 -0.15
C ILE A 92 -14.83 8.59 -0.91
N GLU A 93 -15.84 8.13 -0.19
CA GLU A 93 -17.21 8.08 -0.64
C GLU A 93 -18.17 8.51 0.48
N PRO A 94 -19.37 9.00 0.15
CA PRO A 94 -20.39 9.30 1.14
C PRO A 94 -20.78 8.04 1.91
N LYS A 95 -20.94 8.15 3.23
CA LYS A 95 -21.52 7.07 4.03
C LYS A 95 -23.00 6.89 3.67
N TYR A 96 -23.45 5.63 3.61
CA TYR A 96 -24.81 5.30 3.16
C TYR A 96 -25.94 5.92 4.01
N TYR A 97 -25.72 6.14 5.31
CA TYR A 97 -26.76 6.60 6.25
C TYR A 97 -26.52 8.00 6.85
N GLU A 98 -25.41 8.67 6.51
CA GLU A 98 -24.98 9.91 7.18
C GLU A 98 -24.71 10.99 6.12
N GLU A 99 -25.69 11.87 5.91
CA GLU A 99 -25.55 13.00 5.00
C GLU A 99 -24.37 13.89 5.44
N ASN A 100 -23.41 14.09 4.53
CA ASN A 100 -22.17 14.86 4.72
C ASN A 100 -21.05 14.16 5.51
N GLU A 101 -21.22 12.89 5.87
CA GLU A 101 -20.10 12.08 6.35
C GLU A 101 -19.50 11.25 5.22
N TYR A 102 -18.18 11.09 5.29
CA TYR A 102 -17.40 10.32 4.31
C TYR A 102 -16.70 9.18 5.00
N GLN A 103 -16.56 8.07 4.29
CA GLN A 103 -15.65 6.99 4.65
C GLN A 103 -14.50 6.94 3.66
N ILE A 104 -13.35 6.48 4.14
CA ILE A 104 -12.23 6.12 3.27
C ILE A 104 -12.66 4.86 2.53
N HIS A 105 -12.65 4.93 1.21
CA HIS A 105 -12.84 3.79 0.35
C HIS A 105 -12.00 4.01 -0.91
N VAL A 106 -11.17 3.04 -1.26
CA VAL A 106 -10.29 3.14 -2.41
C VAL A 106 -10.62 2.02 -3.38
N ASP A 107 -11.07 2.42 -4.57
CA ASP A 107 -11.38 1.51 -5.66
C ASP A 107 -10.12 0.81 -6.19
N ARG A 108 -10.29 -0.46 -6.57
CA ARG A 108 -9.20 -1.29 -7.11
C ARG A 108 -8.57 -0.70 -8.35
N ASP A 109 -9.37 -0.24 -9.31
CA ASP A 109 -8.88 0.27 -10.58
C ASP A 109 -8.08 1.55 -10.37
N TYR A 110 -8.44 2.35 -9.36
CA TYR A 110 -7.64 3.50 -8.95
C TYR A 110 -6.26 3.08 -8.42
N ILE A 111 -6.19 2.05 -7.58
CA ILE A 111 -4.91 1.50 -7.09
C ILE A 111 -4.06 0.97 -8.24
N ILE A 112 -4.65 0.17 -9.14
CA ILE A 112 -3.96 -0.36 -10.30
C ILE A 112 -3.40 0.77 -11.15
N ASP A 113 -4.18 1.83 -11.41
CA ASP A 113 -3.73 2.99 -12.17
C ASP A 113 -2.49 3.65 -11.56
N LYS A 114 -2.47 3.81 -10.23
CA LYS A 114 -1.31 4.37 -9.52
C LYS A 114 -0.09 3.45 -9.58
N PHE A 115 -0.30 2.14 -9.64
CA PHE A 115 0.78 1.15 -9.70
C PHE A 115 1.24 0.78 -11.12
N LYS A 116 0.58 1.19 -12.21
CA LYS A 116 1.00 0.88 -13.60
C LYS A 116 2.48 1.17 -13.90
N GLY A 117 3.06 2.19 -13.27
CA GLY A 117 4.47 2.56 -13.41
C GLY A 117 5.45 1.81 -12.48
N ILE A 118 4.95 0.87 -11.66
CA ILE A 118 5.66 0.19 -10.58
C ILE A 118 5.52 -1.34 -10.71
N PHE A 119 4.30 -1.84 -10.91
CA PHE A 119 3.99 -3.25 -11.05
C PHE A 119 3.11 -3.48 -12.28
N ASP A 120 3.23 -4.66 -12.90
CA ASP A 120 2.24 -5.12 -13.87
C ASP A 120 0.98 -5.58 -13.14
N ARG A 121 -0.18 -5.54 -13.81
CA ARG A 121 -1.46 -5.94 -13.21
C ARG A 121 -1.40 -7.36 -12.64
N ASP A 122 -0.91 -8.32 -13.44
CA ASP A 122 -0.79 -9.72 -13.02
C ASP A 122 0.09 -9.88 -11.77
N VAL A 123 1.10 -9.02 -11.59
CA VAL A 123 1.94 -9.03 -10.38
C VAL A 123 1.17 -8.50 -9.17
N LEU A 124 0.32 -7.48 -9.34
CA LEU A 124 -0.56 -7.00 -8.26
C LEU A 124 -1.60 -8.07 -7.88
N ASP A 125 -2.12 -8.79 -8.86
CA ASP A 125 -3.05 -9.90 -8.66
C ASP A 125 -2.34 -11.02 -7.86
N CYS A 126 -1.13 -11.44 -8.25
CA CYS A 126 -0.34 -12.42 -7.48
C CYS A 126 -0.01 -11.97 -6.05
N ILE A 127 0.25 -10.67 -5.83
CA ILE A 127 0.51 -10.13 -4.49
C ILE A 127 -0.73 -10.23 -3.60
N GLU A 128 -1.91 -9.91 -4.12
CA GLU A 128 -3.17 -10.07 -3.39
C GLU A 128 -3.48 -11.55 -3.14
N ASP A 129 -3.32 -12.41 -4.14
CA ASP A 129 -3.56 -13.85 -4.00
C ASP A 129 -2.67 -14.47 -2.92
N ALA A 130 -1.37 -14.12 -2.91
CA ALA A 130 -0.44 -14.53 -1.85
C ALA A 130 -0.86 -14.02 -0.47
N TYR A 131 -1.43 -12.81 -0.40
CA TYR A 131 -1.88 -12.20 0.84
C TYR A 131 -3.22 -12.74 1.35
N GLU A 132 -4.24 -12.96 0.51
CA GLU A 132 -5.61 -13.27 0.94
C GLU A 132 -5.88 -14.77 1.17
N GLY A 133 -4.94 -15.64 0.79
CA GLY A 133 -5.14 -17.08 1.00
C GLY A 133 -4.00 -17.97 0.53
N GLY A 134 -3.21 -17.51 -0.46
CA GLY A 134 -2.19 -18.33 -1.09
C GLY A 134 -1.08 -18.76 -0.14
N TRP A 135 -0.74 -17.95 0.85
CA TRP A 135 0.38 -18.20 1.76
C TRP A 135 -0.06 -18.43 3.22
N ASP A 136 -1.35 -18.64 3.49
CA ASP A 136 -1.93 -18.72 4.83
C ASP A 136 -1.41 -19.90 5.66
N GLU A 137 -1.09 -21.01 5.00
CA GLU A 137 -0.51 -22.20 5.65
C GLU A 137 0.88 -21.90 6.24
N PHE A 138 1.65 -21.02 5.59
CA PHE A 138 3.02 -20.66 5.97
C PHE A 138 3.07 -19.42 6.85
N TYR A 139 2.15 -18.49 6.61
CA TYR A 139 2.03 -17.23 7.34
C TYR A 139 0.55 -17.01 7.73
N PRO A 140 0.07 -17.62 8.82
CA PRO A 140 -1.33 -17.47 9.20
C PRO A 140 -1.73 -16.03 9.53
N ASP A 141 -0.79 -15.27 10.13
CA ASP A 141 -1.00 -13.87 10.50
C ASP A 141 -0.89 -12.96 9.26
N PRO A 142 -1.89 -12.09 8.96
CA PRO A 142 -1.86 -11.18 7.82
C PRO A 142 -0.63 -10.25 7.82
N ARG A 143 -0.16 -9.82 8.99
CA ARG A 143 1.02 -8.95 9.10
C ARG A 143 2.30 -9.70 8.74
N ASP A 144 2.38 -10.98 9.08
CA ASP A 144 3.52 -11.82 8.68
C ASP A 144 3.49 -12.12 7.18
N ARG A 145 2.31 -12.35 6.57
CA ARG A 145 2.14 -12.47 5.11
C ARG A 145 2.67 -11.26 4.37
N ILE A 146 2.16 -10.07 4.67
CA ILE A 146 2.59 -8.85 3.97
C ILE A 146 4.08 -8.58 4.20
N LYS A 147 4.61 -8.87 5.40
CA LYS A 147 6.05 -8.76 5.68
C LYS A 147 6.86 -9.70 4.77
N ALA A 148 6.43 -10.95 4.61
CA ALA A 148 7.07 -11.93 3.74
C ALA A 148 7.04 -11.49 2.27
N ILE A 149 5.87 -11.04 1.77
CA ILE A 149 5.71 -10.51 0.41
C ILE A 149 6.64 -9.32 0.16
N MET A 150 6.67 -8.34 1.07
CA MET A 150 7.53 -7.17 0.89
C MET A 150 9.02 -7.53 0.95
N LYS A 151 9.41 -8.49 1.81
CA LYS A 151 10.78 -9.03 1.84
C LYS A 151 11.15 -9.72 0.52
N ASN A 152 10.24 -10.52 -0.04
CA ASN A 152 10.41 -11.16 -1.35
C ASN A 152 10.69 -10.09 -2.44
N ILE A 153 9.89 -9.03 -2.50
CA ILE A 153 10.08 -7.93 -3.47
C ILE A 153 11.46 -7.25 -3.29
N VAL A 154 11.88 -7.01 -2.04
CA VAL A 154 13.20 -6.39 -1.76
C VAL A 154 14.34 -7.33 -2.16
N LYS A 155 14.30 -8.61 -1.75
CA LYS A 155 15.30 -9.64 -2.05
C LYS A 155 15.46 -9.82 -3.56
N ASN A 156 14.35 -9.78 -4.30
CA ASN A 156 14.31 -9.99 -5.74
C ASN A 156 14.38 -8.69 -6.56
N ASN A 157 14.95 -7.63 -5.99
CA ASN A 157 15.22 -6.34 -6.66
C ASN A 157 13.98 -5.78 -7.40
N GLY A 158 12.86 -5.72 -6.69
CA GLY A 158 11.61 -5.15 -7.16
C GLY A 158 10.70 -6.11 -7.93
N ARG A 159 11.06 -7.40 -8.02
CA ARG A 159 10.19 -8.45 -8.57
C ARG A 159 9.52 -9.20 -7.44
N PHE A 160 8.22 -9.46 -7.57
CA PHE A 160 7.58 -10.49 -6.76
C PHE A 160 7.82 -11.85 -7.43
N ILE A 161 8.21 -12.85 -6.63
CA ILE A 161 8.35 -14.24 -7.06
C ILE A 161 7.41 -15.05 -6.18
N ASP A 162 6.36 -15.59 -6.81
CA ASP A 162 5.38 -16.46 -6.16
C ASP A 162 5.93 -17.89 -6.03
N ASP A 163 6.96 -18.01 -5.19
CA ASP A 163 7.62 -19.26 -4.86
C ASP A 163 8.13 -19.12 -3.41
N LEU A 164 7.46 -19.84 -2.51
CA LEU A 164 7.67 -19.79 -1.07
C LEU A 164 9.08 -20.24 -0.67
N ASP A 165 9.71 -21.12 -1.45
CA ASP A 165 11.07 -21.58 -1.20
C ASP A 165 12.09 -20.43 -1.31
N ASN A 166 11.75 -19.36 -2.03
CA ASN A 166 12.62 -18.18 -2.15
C ASN A 166 12.52 -17.21 -0.95
N VAL A 167 11.57 -17.43 -0.03
CA VAL A 167 11.28 -16.54 1.10
C VAL A 167 12.01 -16.98 2.38
N GLU A 168 12.39 -18.26 2.51
CA GLU A 168 12.88 -18.84 3.77
C GLU A 168 14.30 -18.46 4.20
N GLU A 169 15.08 -17.83 3.34
CA GLU A 169 16.42 -17.33 3.71
C GLU A 169 16.37 -15.80 3.84
N ASP A 170 16.27 -15.30 5.08
CA ASP A 170 17.44 -14.76 5.78
C ASP A 170 17.19 -13.63 6.82
N GLU A 171 18.10 -13.67 7.80
CA GLU A 171 18.79 -12.59 8.48
C GLU A 171 17.99 -11.55 9.29
N VAL A 172 18.52 -11.34 10.49
CA VAL A 172 18.14 -10.34 11.48
C VAL A 172 18.47 -8.95 10.93
N TRP A 173 17.44 -8.18 10.61
CA TRP A 173 17.51 -6.73 10.32
C TRP A 173 17.05 -5.93 11.53
#